data_AF-A0A1F5GGJ8-F1
#
_entry.id   AF-A0A1F5GGJ8-F1
#
_cell.length_a   1.000
_cell.length_b   1.000
_cell.length_c   1.000
_cell.angle_alpha   90.00
_cell.angle_beta   90.00
_cell.angle_gamma   90.00
#
_symmetry.space_group_name_H-M   'P 1'
#
loop_
_entity.id
_entity.type
_entity.pdbx_description
1 polymer ?
#
loop_
_entity_poly.entity_id
_entity_poly.type
_entity_poly.pdbx_seq_one_letter_code
_entity_poly.pdbx_strand_id
1 'polypeptide(L)'
;MAKEPEPKRGLSQSVVSRRKILALFGLAAAAGVSEAVLNACSGGGKNEVAKTSTPVPTKESTPTLVPTAEPTPTPKPEPTPTPTSEVWTDEDIAAKLFSVRDSANSVADAYPKSQLLGVLKADTQTAFEAFKQVLKTKDYSSALEPLNGFGNVGTNIGQFICFTTDGKGEPEGKAWVDIKDFVLKVGLQYEKAGYLEAGMTETFKEAFFTFPEVCPNPNGSAILNN
;
A
#
# COMPACT_ATOMS: atom_id res chain seq x y z
N MET A 1 -35.14 6.54 -57.19
CA MET A 1 -34.72 5.78 -55.99
C MET A 1 -33.27 5.37 -56.19
N ALA A 2 -32.34 6.21 -55.70
CA ALA A 2 -30.91 6.01 -55.87
C ALA A 2 -30.35 5.26 -54.66
N LYS A 3 -29.55 4.23 -54.94
CA LYS A 3 -28.93 3.31 -53.98
C LYS A 3 -27.65 3.98 -53.44
N GLU A 4 -27.64 4.26 -52.15
CA GLU A 4 -26.50 4.86 -51.45
C GLU A 4 -25.35 3.84 -51.31
N PRO A 5 -24.10 4.18 -51.69
CA PRO A 5 -22.98 3.24 -51.58
C PRO A 5 -22.39 3.24 -50.17
N GLU A 6 -22.18 2.04 -49.62
CA GLU A 6 -21.54 1.81 -48.32
C GLU A 6 -20.10 2.34 -48.26
N PRO A 7 -19.68 2.94 -47.12
CA PRO A 7 -18.31 3.36 -46.90
C PRO A 7 -17.42 2.15 -46.56
N LYS A 8 -16.47 1.85 -47.46
CA LYS A 8 -15.39 0.88 -47.21
C LYS A 8 -14.51 1.37 -46.06
N ARG A 9 -14.64 0.73 -44.90
CA ARG A 9 -13.68 0.85 -43.78
C ARG A 9 -12.36 0.20 -44.20
N GLY A 10 -11.43 1.02 -44.65
CA GLY A 10 -10.03 0.64 -44.81
C GLY A 10 -9.41 0.41 -43.43
N LEU A 11 -9.09 -0.84 -43.12
CA LEU A 11 -8.17 -1.20 -42.04
C LEU A 11 -6.76 -0.73 -42.45
N SER A 12 -6.45 0.52 -42.10
CA SER A 12 -5.08 1.01 -42.12
C SER A 12 -4.34 0.35 -40.97
N GLN A 13 -3.61 -0.72 -41.27
CA GLN A 13 -2.59 -1.27 -40.40
C GLN A 13 -1.52 -0.20 -40.19
N SER A 14 -1.62 0.55 -39.08
CA SER A 14 -0.52 1.36 -38.60
C SER A 14 0.58 0.40 -38.14
N VAL A 15 1.54 0.19 -39.03
CA VAL A 15 2.84 -0.40 -38.71
C VAL A 15 3.45 0.51 -37.64
N VAL A 16 3.32 0.10 -36.37
CA VAL A 16 3.99 0.70 -35.24
C VAL A 16 5.48 0.55 -35.49
N SER A 17 6.05 1.61 -36.05
CA SER A 17 7.47 1.80 -36.26
C SER A 17 8.15 1.76 -34.90
N ARG A 18 8.63 0.58 -34.50
CA ARG A 18 9.57 0.38 -33.39
C ARG A 18 10.89 1.07 -33.75
N ARG A 19 10.92 2.39 -33.68
CA ARG A 19 12.16 3.14 -33.70
C ARG A 19 12.83 2.96 -32.35
N LYS A 20 13.87 2.12 -32.38
CA LYS A 20 14.90 1.97 -31.35
C LYS A 20 15.37 3.35 -30.89
N ILE A 21 14.94 3.80 -29.73
CA ILE A 21 15.61 4.88 -29.00
C ILE A 21 16.74 4.21 -28.22
N LEU A 22 17.83 3.94 -28.94
CA LEU A 22 19.16 3.80 -28.36
C LEU A 22 19.70 5.23 -28.23
N ALA A 23 19.59 5.81 -27.04
CA ALA A 23 20.24 7.06 -26.72
C ALA A 23 20.70 7.05 -25.25
N LEU A 24 21.96 6.60 -25.08
CA LEU A 24 23.00 7.26 -24.29
C LEU A 24 22.58 7.82 -22.92
N PHE A 25 22.65 6.99 -21.88
CA PHE A 25 23.14 7.46 -20.58
C PHE A 25 24.52 6.86 -20.35
N GLY A 26 25.52 7.66 -20.73
CA GLY A 26 26.91 7.41 -20.43
C GLY A 26 27.20 7.75 -18.97
N LEU A 27 27.86 6.79 -18.31
CA LEU A 27 29.04 6.98 -17.46
C LEU A 27 29.03 8.18 -16.47
N ALA A 28 28.72 7.89 -15.21
CA ALA A 28 29.31 8.61 -14.08
C ALA A 28 29.93 7.59 -13.12
N ALA A 29 31.17 7.89 -12.73
CA ALA A 29 32.18 6.99 -12.21
C ALA A 29 31.86 6.32 -10.86
N ALA A 30 32.45 5.14 -10.71
CA ALA A 30 32.64 4.42 -9.46
C ALA A 30 33.63 5.14 -8.52
N ALA A 31 33.24 5.24 -7.25
CA ALA A 31 34.07 5.19 -6.04
C ALA A 31 33.08 4.85 -4.91
N GLY A 32 33.14 3.73 -4.19
CA GLY A 32 34.31 3.10 -3.59
C GLY A 32 34.41 3.52 -2.13
N VAL A 33 33.64 2.89 -1.23
CA VAL A 33 34.02 2.66 0.17
C VAL A 33 33.35 1.36 0.63
N SER A 34 34.18 0.31 0.75
CA SER A 34 33.93 -0.82 1.62
C SER A 34 34.01 -0.34 3.06
N GLU A 35 33.06 -0.72 3.91
CA GLU A 35 33.38 -1.06 5.30
C GLU A 35 32.27 -1.94 5.89
N ALA A 36 32.70 -3.13 6.32
CA ALA A 36 31.92 -4.11 7.01
C ALA A 36 31.70 -3.66 8.45
N VAL A 37 30.45 -3.69 8.93
CA VAL A 37 30.17 -3.62 10.38
C VAL A 37 29.53 -4.94 10.79
N LEU A 38 30.40 -5.87 11.21
CA LEU A 38 30.04 -7.05 11.98
C LEU A 38 29.66 -6.60 13.40
N ASN A 39 28.38 -6.31 13.65
CA ASN A 39 27.89 -6.20 15.01
C ASN A 39 27.54 -7.59 15.54
N ALA A 40 28.58 -8.27 15.99
CA ALA A 40 28.48 -9.36 16.97
C ALA A 40 28.07 -8.76 18.32
N CYS A 41 26.78 -8.83 18.68
CA CYS A 41 26.34 -8.62 20.06
C CYS A 41 25.93 -9.95 20.68
N SER A 42 26.95 -10.59 21.25
CA SER A 42 26.85 -11.75 22.13
C SER A 42 26.23 -11.33 23.46
N GLY A 43 24.94 -11.60 23.66
CA GLY A 43 24.23 -11.39 24.92
C GLY A 43 23.77 -12.72 25.53
N GLY A 44 24.68 -13.43 26.18
CA GLY A 44 24.36 -14.63 26.95
C GLY A 44 23.67 -14.29 28.27
N GLY A 45 22.43 -14.73 28.43
CA GLY A 45 21.69 -14.75 29.70
C GLY A 45 21.48 -16.18 30.17
N LYS A 46 22.35 -16.64 31.07
CA LYS A 46 22.11 -17.81 31.94
C LYS A 46 21.28 -17.35 33.15
N ASN A 47 20.62 -18.33 33.78
CA ASN A 47 19.81 -18.29 35.02
C ASN A 47 18.30 -18.30 34.69
N GLU A 48 17.47 -19.17 35.26
CA GLU A 48 17.49 -19.63 36.64
C GLU A 48 16.74 -20.97 36.78
N VAL A 49 17.33 -21.89 37.54
CA VAL A 49 16.75 -23.17 37.92
C VAL A 49 15.73 -22.93 39.03
N ALA A 50 14.44 -23.14 38.75
CA ALA A 50 13.37 -23.10 39.76
C ALA A 50 12.79 -24.49 40.03
N LYS A 51 13.29 -25.06 41.13
CA LYS A 51 12.74 -26.09 42.04
C LYS A 51 11.48 -26.84 41.60
N THR A 52 11.68 -28.13 41.31
CA THR A 52 10.65 -29.17 41.31
C THR A 52 10.22 -29.47 42.75
N SER A 53 8.98 -29.12 43.10
CA SER A 53 8.29 -29.62 44.29
C SER A 53 7.61 -30.95 43.95
N THR A 54 7.96 -32.01 44.68
CA THR A 54 7.31 -33.32 44.59
C THR A 54 5.97 -33.27 45.35
N PRO A 55 4.81 -33.43 44.68
CA PRO A 55 3.53 -33.47 45.36
C PRO A 55 3.34 -34.82 46.08
N VAL A 56 2.75 -34.73 47.28
CA VAL A 56 2.35 -35.87 48.12
C VAL A 56 1.10 -36.53 47.52
N PRO A 57 1.06 -37.87 47.36
CA PRO A 57 -0.11 -38.55 46.82
C PRO A 57 -1.28 -38.46 47.82
N THR A 58 -2.32 -37.75 47.41
CA THR A 58 -3.55 -37.58 48.18
C THR A 58 -4.54 -38.67 47.76
N LYS A 59 -5.15 -39.33 48.75
CA LYS A 59 -6.06 -40.48 48.55
C LYS A 59 -7.21 -40.11 47.61
N GLU A 60 -7.30 -40.89 46.56
CA GLU A 60 -8.26 -40.77 45.47
C GLU A 60 -9.63 -41.32 45.92
N SER A 61 -10.55 -40.41 46.24
CA SER A 61 -11.96 -40.74 46.42
C SER A 61 -12.57 -40.99 45.05
N THR A 62 -13.03 -42.22 44.80
CA THR A 62 -13.69 -42.62 43.56
C THR A 62 -14.92 -41.76 43.32
N PRO A 63 -14.94 -40.89 42.28
CA PRO A 63 -16.08 -40.02 42.03
C PRO A 63 -17.24 -40.84 41.47
N THR A 64 -18.40 -40.71 42.11
CA THR A 64 -19.67 -41.20 41.57
C THR A 64 -19.94 -40.48 40.26
N LEU A 65 -20.03 -41.25 39.17
CA LEU A 65 -20.33 -40.73 37.83
C LEU A 65 -21.72 -40.09 37.84
N VAL A 66 -21.78 -38.77 37.85
CA VAL A 66 -23.01 -38.01 37.60
C VAL A 66 -23.30 -38.13 36.10
N PRO A 67 -24.53 -38.51 35.69
CA PRO A 67 -24.88 -38.59 34.28
C PRO A 67 -24.60 -37.25 33.62
N THR A 68 -23.69 -37.27 32.64
CA THR A 68 -23.30 -36.09 31.87
C THR A 68 -24.49 -35.67 31.02
N ALA A 69 -24.99 -34.46 31.25
CA ALA A 69 -26.06 -33.90 30.43
C ALA A 69 -25.61 -33.90 28.96
N GLU A 70 -26.50 -34.36 28.08
CA GLU A 70 -26.26 -34.36 26.64
C GLU A 70 -25.95 -32.91 26.20
N PRO A 71 -24.83 -32.66 25.49
CA PRO A 71 -24.46 -31.31 25.09
C PRO A 71 -25.56 -30.75 24.19
N THR A 72 -26.12 -29.61 24.60
CA THR A 72 -27.08 -28.88 23.77
C THR A 72 -26.40 -28.50 22.46
N PRO A 73 -27.01 -28.75 21.29
CA PRO A 73 -26.41 -28.43 20.01
C PRO A 73 -26.06 -26.94 19.96
N THR A 74 -24.78 -26.64 19.73
CA THR A 74 -24.33 -25.27 19.54
C THR A 74 -24.95 -24.73 18.25
N PRO A 75 -25.61 -23.56 18.26
CA PRO A 75 -26.18 -22.98 17.05
C PRO A 75 -25.07 -22.81 16.01
N LYS A 76 -25.36 -23.22 14.78
CA LYS A 76 -24.45 -23.01 13.66
C LYS A 76 -24.25 -21.49 13.50
N PRO A 77 -23.01 -20.99 13.43
CA PRO A 77 -22.78 -19.58 13.19
C PRO A 77 -23.47 -19.17 11.89
N GLU A 78 -24.22 -18.08 11.95
CA GLU A 78 -24.84 -17.48 10.78
C GLU A 78 -23.73 -17.08 9.79
N PRO A 79 -23.88 -17.33 8.47
CA PRO A 79 -22.88 -16.91 7.51
C PRO A 79 -22.71 -15.40 7.60
N THR A 80 -21.49 -14.95 7.90
CA THR A 80 -21.14 -13.54 7.83
C THR A 80 -21.33 -13.08 6.39
N PRO A 81 -22.07 -11.98 6.14
CA PRO A 81 -22.25 -11.48 4.78
C PRO A 81 -20.89 -11.20 4.17
N THR A 82 -20.61 -11.80 3.01
CA THR A 82 -19.41 -11.50 2.25
C THR A 82 -19.48 -10.04 1.81
N PRO A 83 -18.50 -9.19 2.11
CA PRO A 83 -18.51 -7.81 1.66
C PRO A 83 -18.50 -7.78 0.13
N THR A 84 -19.52 -7.14 -0.46
CA THR A 84 -19.54 -6.85 -1.89
C THR A 84 -18.38 -5.89 -2.16
N SER A 85 -17.38 -6.34 -2.92
CA SER A 85 -16.31 -5.45 -3.37
C SER A 85 -16.91 -4.43 -4.33
N GLU A 86 -16.88 -3.15 -3.95
CA GLU A 86 -17.22 -2.06 -4.86
C GLU A 86 -16.20 -2.05 -6.01
N VAL A 87 -16.69 -2.18 -7.24
CA VAL A 87 -15.85 -2.08 -8.45
C VAL A 87 -15.87 -0.63 -8.88
N TRP A 88 -14.72 0.04 -8.90
CA TRP A 88 -14.63 1.42 -9.37
C TRP A 88 -14.66 1.47 -10.89
N THR A 89 -15.46 2.37 -11.43
CA THR A 89 -15.41 2.70 -12.86
C THR A 89 -14.15 3.53 -13.16
N ASP A 90 -13.78 3.66 -14.43
CA ASP A 90 -12.65 4.54 -14.79
C ASP A 90 -12.92 6.00 -14.42
N GLU A 91 -14.19 6.42 -14.46
CA GLU A 91 -14.64 7.73 -14.03
C GLU A 91 -14.43 7.92 -12.52
N ASP A 92 -14.75 6.90 -11.71
CA ASP A 92 -14.52 6.92 -10.25
C ASP A 92 -13.02 6.99 -9.93
N ILE A 93 -12.22 6.16 -10.62
CA ILE A 93 -10.76 6.15 -10.47
C ILE A 93 -10.17 7.51 -10.86
N ALA A 94 -10.62 8.10 -11.98
CA ALA A 94 -10.16 9.42 -12.40
C ALA A 94 -10.53 10.50 -11.36
N ALA A 95 -11.76 10.50 -10.85
CA ALA A 95 -12.18 11.45 -9.82
C ALA A 95 -11.34 11.33 -8.55
N LYS A 96 -11.07 10.11 -8.10
CA LYS A 96 -10.20 9.85 -6.94
C LYS A 96 -8.75 10.25 -7.19
N LEU A 97 -8.23 10.00 -8.38
CA LEU A 97 -6.88 10.40 -8.79
C LEU A 97 -6.68 11.93 -8.68
N PHE A 98 -7.66 12.73 -9.10
CA PHE A 98 -7.63 14.18 -8.91
C PHE A 98 -7.63 14.57 -7.42
N SER A 99 -8.49 13.93 -6.61
CA SER A 99 -8.55 14.16 -5.15
C SER A 99 -7.23 13.84 -4.45
N VAL A 100 -6.56 12.77 -4.86
CA VAL A 100 -5.24 12.37 -4.34
C VAL A 100 -4.18 13.42 -4.65
N ARG A 101 -4.11 13.85 -5.91
CA ARG A 101 -3.17 14.91 -6.33
C ARG A 101 -3.40 16.20 -5.55
N ASP A 102 -4.66 16.62 -5.42
CA ASP A 102 -5.00 17.87 -4.73
C ASP A 102 -4.66 17.79 -3.24
N SER A 103 -4.88 16.63 -2.60
CA SER A 103 -4.51 16.42 -1.20
C SER A 103 -2.99 16.42 -1.01
N ALA A 104 -2.23 15.75 -1.87
CA ALA A 104 -0.75 15.79 -1.84
C ALA A 104 -0.20 17.21 -2.07
N ASN A 105 -0.78 17.97 -3.02
CA ASN A 105 -0.42 19.36 -3.25
C ASN A 105 -0.76 20.26 -2.06
N SER A 106 -1.85 19.98 -1.34
CA SER A 106 -2.21 20.75 -0.14
C SER A 106 -1.17 20.62 0.98
N VAL A 107 -0.57 19.44 1.15
CA VAL A 107 0.56 19.23 2.06
C VAL A 107 1.73 20.11 1.63
N ALA A 108 2.05 20.07 0.34
CA ALA A 108 3.13 20.86 -0.21
C ALA A 108 2.90 22.37 0.06
N ASP A 109 1.69 22.87 -0.19
CA ASP A 109 1.35 24.29 0.02
C ASP A 109 1.33 24.71 1.49
N ALA A 110 1.03 23.78 2.42
CA ALA A 110 1.11 24.03 3.86
C ALA A 110 2.57 24.20 4.35
N TYR A 111 3.56 23.64 3.63
CA TYR A 111 4.97 23.63 4.03
C TYR A 111 5.93 24.18 2.96
N PRO A 112 5.79 25.47 2.59
CA PRO A 112 6.52 26.06 1.45
C PRO A 112 8.03 26.17 1.64
N LYS A 113 8.54 26.00 2.87
CA LYS A 113 9.98 26.07 3.21
C LYS A 113 10.65 24.69 3.30
N SER A 114 9.92 23.60 3.15
CA SER A 114 10.48 22.26 3.25
C SER A 114 11.20 21.87 1.96
N GLN A 115 12.36 21.21 2.07
CA GLN A 115 12.99 20.59 0.88
C GLN A 115 12.14 19.46 0.30
N LEU A 116 11.28 18.85 1.14
CA LEU A 116 10.31 17.84 0.76
C LEU A 116 9.32 18.34 -0.30
N LEU A 117 9.06 19.65 -0.35
CA LEU A 117 8.13 20.29 -1.28
C LEU A 117 8.41 19.93 -2.75
N GLY A 118 9.67 20.09 -3.17
CA GLY A 118 10.06 19.90 -4.57
C GLY A 118 9.90 18.45 -5.00
N VAL A 119 10.32 17.53 -4.13
CA VAL A 119 10.23 16.09 -4.35
C VAL A 119 8.77 15.66 -4.37
N LEU A 120 7.98 16.07 -3.38
CA LEU A 120 6.57 15.67 -3.26
C LEU A 120 5.74 16.12 -4.46
N LYS A 121 5.88 17.37 -4.91
CA LYS A 121 5.16 17.88 -6.08
C LYS A 121 5.60 17.18 -7.36
N ALA A 122 6.90 16.96 -7.55
CA ALA A 122 7.44 16.29 -8.73
C ALA A 122 6.98 14.82 -8.82
N ASP A 123 7.08 14.08 -7.71
CA ASP A 123 6.70 12.67 -7.65
C ASP A 123 5.19 12.50 -7.83
N THR A 124 4.39 13.33 -7.16
CA THR A 124 2.92 13.34 -7.32
C THR A 124 2.53 13.62 -8.76
N GLN A 125 3.11 14.65 -9.38
CA GLN A 125 2.79 15.02 -10.76
C GLN A 125 3.21 13.92 -11.75
N THR A 126 4.37 13.30 -11.53
CA THR A 126 4.88 12.20 -12.36
C THR A 126 3.95 10.99 -12.28
N ALA A 127 3.60 10.54 -11.08
CA ALA A 127 2.68 9.41 -10.86
C ALA A 127 1.30 9.70 -11.44
N PHE A 128 0.80 10.93 -11.26
CA PHE A 128 -0.49 11.37 -11.76
C PHE A 128 -0.57 11.35 -13.30
N GLU A 129 0.41 11.90 -14.00
CA GLU A 129 0.41 11.89 -15.47
C GLU A 129 0.60 10.48 -16.04
N ALA A 130 1.45 9.66 -15.41
CA ALA A 130 1.60 8.25 -15.77
C ALA A 130 0.28 7.47 -15.59
N PHE A 131 -0.44 7.66 -14.48
CA PHE A 131 -1.73 7.01 -14.25
C PHE A 131 -2.82 7.51 -15.20
N LYS A 132 -2.86 8.82 -15.51
CA LYS A 132 -3.76 9.35 -16.55
C LYS A 132 -3.53 8.69 -17.89
N GLN A 133 -2.27 8.42 -18.24
CA GLN A 133 -1.95 7.74 -19.48
C GLN A 133 -2.50 6.31 -19.48
N VAL A 134 -2.40 5.57 -18.37
CA VAL A 134 -3.03 4.24 -18.18
C VAL A 134 -4.54 4.31 -18.43
N LEU A 135 -5.24 5.27 -17.81
CA LEU A 135 -6.69 5.43 -17.98
C LEU A 135 -7.07 5.80 -19.43
N LYS A 136 -6.25 6.59 -20.10
CA LYS A 136 -6.45 7.02 -21.49
C LYS A 136 -6.23 5.89 -22.49
N THR A 137 -5.17 5.10 -22.31
CA THR A 137 -4.83 3.98 -23.21
C THR A 137 -5.58 2.70 -22.88
N LYS A 138 -6.19 2.61 -21.69
CA LYS A 138 -6.78 1.40 -21.11
C LYS A 138 -5.74 0.28 -20.95
N ASP A 139 -4.46 0.64 -20.87
CA ASP A 139 -3.36 -0.31 -20.62
C ASP A 139 -3.13 -0.47 -19.13
N TYR A 140 -4.07 -1.14 -18.46
CA TYR A 140 -4.02 -1.36 -17.01
C TYR A 140 -2.86 -2.25 -16.57
N SER A 141 -2.22 -3.00 -17.49
CA SER A 141 -0.99 -3.75 -17.19
C SER A 141 0.19 -2.85 -16.83
N SER A 142 0.16 -1.60 -17.31
CA SER A 142 1.13 -0.55 -16.98
C SER A 142 0.78 0.22 -15.70
N ALA A 143 -0.26 -0.17 -14.95
CA ALA A 143 -0.69 0.54 -13.74
C ALA A 143 0.28 0.40 -12.55
N LEU A 144 1.15 -0.60 -12.56
CA LEU A 144 2.06 -0.85 -11.44
C LEU A 144 3.02 0.32 -11.18
N GLU A 145 3.64 0.85 -12.25
CA GLU A 145 4.60 1.95 -12.13
C GLU A 145 4.00 3.22 -11.49
N PRO A 146 2.86 3.77 -11.96
CA PRO A 146 2.26 4.92 -11.30
C PRO A 146 1.72 4.61 -9.89
N LEU A 147 1.24 3.39 -9.61
CA LEU A 147 0.84 3.00 -8.25
C LEU A 147 2.04 2.99 -7.29
N ASN A 148 3.20 2.50 -7.73
CA ASN A 148 4.45 2.61 -6.96
C ASN A 148 4.83 4.08 -6.73
N GLY A 149 4.63 4.94 -7.74
CA GLY A 149 4.82 6.39 -7.61
C GLY A 149 3.96 6.99 -6.49
N PHE A 150 2.66 6.67 -6.46
CA PHE A 150 1.78 7.08 -5.36
C PHE A 150 2.15 6.47 -4.01
N GLY A 151 2.60 5.21 -3.99
CA GLY A 151 3.16 4.57 -2.80
C GLY A 151 4.32 5.38 -2.21
N ASN A 152 5.28 5.78 -3.04
CA ASN A 152 6.42 6.60 -2.62
C ASN A 152 5.98 7.98 -2.08
N VAL A 153 5.03 8.64 -2.74
CA VAL A 153 4.44 9.91 -2.26
C VAL A 153 3.81 9.71 -0.88
N GLY A 154 3.05 8.63 -0.69
CA GLY A 154 2.45 8.26 0.58
C GLY A 154 3.49 8.04 1.68
N THR A 155 4.54 7.26 1.39
CA THR A 155 5.65 7.03 2.33
C THR A 155 6.35 8.33 2.73
N ASN A 156 6.63 9.22 1.77
CA ASN A 156 7.24 10.53 2.03
C ASN A 156 6.36 11.40 2.95
N ILE A 157 5.05 11.41 2.72
CA ILE A 157 4.09 12.12 3.58
C ILE A 157 4.06 11.48 4.98
N GLY A 158 4.00 10.16 5.08
CA GLY A 158 3.95 9.48 6.37
C GLY A 158 5.21 9.69 7.21
N GLN A 159 6.39 9.65 6.57
CA GLN A 159 7.65 10.02 7.23
C GLN A 159 7.60 11.47 7.72
N PHE A 160 7.10 12.39 6.88
CA PHE A 160 6.97 13.79 7.26
C PHE A 160 6.04 13.98 8.47
N ILE A 161 4.87 13.33 8.50
CA ILE A 161 3.95 13.32 9.64
C ILE A 161 4.65 12.89 10.94
N CYS A 162 5.52 11.87 10.87
CA CYS A 162 6.22 11.39 12.05
C CYS A 162 7.23 12.39 12.62
N PHE A 163 7.83 13.23 11.79
CA PHE A 163 8.86 14.19 12.23
C PHE A 163 8.33 15.61 12.45
N THR A 164 7.14 15.96 11.97
CA THR A 164 6.52 17.24 12.29
C THR A 164 5.97 17.24 13.71
N THR A 165 6.28 18.29 14.47
CA THR A 165 5.88 18.45 15.88
C THR A 165 4.91 19.61 16.10
N ASP A 166 4.55 20.33 15.04
CA ASP A 166 3.72 21.53 15.12
C ASP A 166 2.23 21.25 15.41
N GLY A 167 1.85 19.97 15.46
CA GLY A 167 0.49 19.52 15.77
C GLY A 167 -0.52 19.84 14.68
N LYS A 168 -0.08 20.29 13.49
CA LYS A 168 -0.94 20.70 12.38
C LYS A 168 -1.20 19.60 11.36
N GLY A 169 -0.92 18.34 11.72
CA GLY A 169 -0.90 17.16 10.83
C GLY A 169 -2.18 16.78 10.07
N GLU A 170 -3.19 17.66 10.02
CA GLU A 170 -4.48 17.42 9.37
C GLU A 170 -4.38 17.30 7.84
N PRO A 171 -3.75 18.23 7.07
CA PRO A 171 -3.62 18.06 5.63
C PRO A 171 -2.74 16.87 5.26
N GLU A 172 -1.71 16.56 6.05
CA GLU A 172 -0.84 15.42 5.81
C GLU A 172 -1.54 14.10 6.10
N GLY A 173 -2.24 14.02 7.23
CA GLY A 173 -3.00 12.81 7.57
C GLY A 173 -4.09 12.53 6.55
N LYS A 174 -4.82 13.57 6.13
CA LYS A 174 -5.82 13.43 5.06
C LYS A 174 -5.18 12.98 3.74
N ALA A 175 -4.08 13.61 3.31
CA ALA A 175 -3.41 13.23 2.07
C ALA A 175 -2.87 11.80 2.13
N TRP A 176 -2.28 11.40 3.25
CA TRP A 176 -1.78 10.06 3.46
C TRP A 176 -2.90 9.01 3.37
N VAL A 177 -4.02 9.23 4.06
CA VAL A 177 -5.20 8.35 3.99
C VAL A 177 -5.74 8.28 2.56
N ASP A 178 -5.91 9.42 1.89
CA ASP A 178 -6.44 9.46 0.52
C ASP A 178 -5.53 8.69 -0.46
N ILE A 179 -4.21 8.85 -0.36
CA ILE A 179 -3.23 8.13 -1.18
C ILE A 179 -3.28 6.63 -0.89
N LYS A 180 -3.23 6.24 0.39
CA LYS A 180 -3.28 4.84 0.80
C LYS A 180 -4.54 4.16 0.28
N ASP A 181 -5.69 4.79 0.50
CA ASP A 181 -6.99 4.25 0.13
C ASP A 181 -7.11 4.11 -1.40
N PHE A 182 -6.58 5.08 -2.16
CA PHE A 182 -6.48 4.99 -3.62
C PHE A 182 -5.60 3.82 -4.07
N VAL A 183 -4.36 3.73 -3.58
CA VAL A 183 -3.42 2.68 -4.01
C VAL A 183 -3.95 1.29 -3.69
N LEU A 184 -4.50 1.09 -2.48
CA LEU A 184 -5.02 -0.21 -2.07
C LEU A 184 -6.28 -0.61 -2.86
N LYS A 185 -7.23 0.30 -3.08
CA LYS A 185 -8.46 -0.03 -3.80
C LYS A 185 -8.21 -0.28 -5.28
N VAL A 186 -7.44 0.58 -5.93
CA VAL A 186 -7.08 0.42 -7.34
C VAL A 186 -6.20 -0.81 -7.54
N GLY A 187 -5.20 -1.00 -6.66
CA GLY A 187 -4.35 -2.20 -6.65
C GLY A 187 -5.18 -3.48 -6.57
N LEU A 188 -6.08 -3.57 -5.59
CA LEU A 188 -6.94 -4.74 -5.39
C LEU A 188 -7.85 -4.99 -6.60
N GLN A 189 -8.41 -3.94 -7.18
CA GLN A 189 -9.27 -4.06 -8.35
C GLN A 189 -8.49 -4.60 -9.56
N TYR A 190 -7.31 -4.06 -9.83
CA TYR A 190 -6.48 -4.48 -10.96
C TYR A 190 -5.84 -5.85 -10.75
N GLU A 191 -5.52 -6.22 -9.52
CA GLU A 191 -5.10 -7.57 -9.15
C GLU A 191 -6.22 -8.60 -9.40
N LYS A 192 -7.45 -8.33 -8.92
CA LYS A 192 -8.62 -9.20 -9.17
C LYS A 192 -8.95 -9.34 -10.66
N ALA A 193 -8.71 -8.30 -11.44
CA ALA A 193 -8.90 -8.30 -12.89
C ALA A 193 -7.75 -8.95 -13.67
N GLY A 194 -6.67 -9.35 -13.00
CA GLY A 194 -5.49 -9.98 -13.61
C GLY A 194 -4.56 -9.01 -14.35
N TYR A 195 -4.65 -7.71 -14.08
CA TYR A 195 -3.75 -6.69 -14.62
C TYR A 195 -2.47 -6.52 -13.78
N LEU A 196 -2.55 -6.84 -12.48
CA LEU A 196 -1.41 -6.88 -11.57
C LEU A 196 -1.15 -8.32 -11.12
N GLU A 197 0.09 -8.61 -10.76
CA GLU A 197 0.45 -9.89 -10.15
C GLU A 197 -0.27 -10.08 -8.79
N ALA A 198 -0.67 -11.31 -8.50
CA ALA A 198 -1.31 -11.64 -7.23
C ALA A 198 -0.38 -11.35 -6.05
N GLY A 199 -0.90 -10.74 -4.99
CA GLY A 199 -0.17 -10.33 -3.79
C GLY A 199 0.37 -8.90 -3.83
N MET A 200 0.32 -8.20 -4.96
CA MET A 200 0.84 -6.83 -5.07
C MET A 200 0.11 -5.85 -4.15
N THR A 201 -1.20 -6.03 -3.92
CA THR A 201 -1.95 -5.19 -2.99
C THR A 201 -1.46 -5.34 -1.55
N GLU A 202 -1.12 -6.55 -1.11
CA GLU A 202 -0.54 -6.76 0.22
C GLU A 202 0.88 -6.18 0.31
N THR A 203 1.68 -6.24 -0.75
CA THR A 203 2.98 -5.54 -0.80
C THR A 203 2.81 -4.03 -0.61
N PHE A 204 1.83 -3.41 -1.27
CA PHE A 204 1.53 -1.99 -1.05
C PHE A 204 1.15 -1.71 0.39
N LYS A 205 0.24 -2.51 0.93
CA LYS A 205 -0.20 -2.41 2.31
C LYS A 205 0.98 -2.46 3.27
N GLU A 206 1.84 -3.47 3.15
CA GLU A 206 3.07 -3.58 3.95
C GLU A 206 3.94 -2.33 3.81
N ALA A 207 4.18 -1.83 2.60
CA ALA A 207 4.96 -0.62 2.36
C ALA A 207 4.37 0.62 3.07
N PHE A 208 3.03 0.78 3.03
CA PHE A 208 2.33 1.85 3.74
C PHE A 208 2.34 1.69 5.26
N PHE A 209 2.53 0.48 5.80
CA PHE A 209 2.54 0.24 7.26
C PHE A 209 3.95 0.09 7.84
N THR A 210 4.99 -0.03 7.01
CA THR A 210 6.39 0.03 7.44
C THR A 210 6.82 1.46 7.76
N PHE A 211 6.28 2.02 8.85
CA PHE A 211 6.83 3.21 9.48
C PHE A 211 7.80 2.82 10.59
N PRO A 212 8.80 3.68 10.91
CA PRO A 212 9.67 3.42 12.06
C PRO A 212 8.83 3.19 13.31
N GLU A 213 9.15 2.13 14.08
CA GLU A 213 8.46 1.76 15.33
C GLU A 213 8.33 2.94 16.30
N VAL A 214 9.21 3.93 16.16
CA VAL A 214 9.19 5.18 16.92
C VAL A 214 8.83 6.31 15.96
N CYS A 215 7.55 6.69 15.97
CA CYS A 215 7.05 7.93 15.38
C CYS A 215 7.00 8.99 16.50
N PRO A 216 7.94 9.96 16.53
CA PRO A 216 8.03 10.93 17.64
C PRO A 216 6.76 11.74 17.87
N ASN A 217 5.97 11.94 16.81
CA ASN A 217 4.68 12.60 16.87
C ASN A 217 3.57 11.61 17.31
N PRO A 218 3.00 11.76 18.53
CA PRO A 218 1.94 10.88 19.00
C PRO A 218 0.66 10.99 18.15
N ASN A 219 0.36 12.17 17.59
CA ASN A 219 -0.77 12.35 16.69
C ASN A 219 -0.50 11.69 15.33
N GLY A 220 0.77 11.68 14.90
CA GLY A 220 1.20 10.99 13.69
C GLY A 220 0.93 9.49 13.76
N SER A 221 1.22 8.86 14.90
CA SER A 221 0.94 7.43 15.11
C SER A 221 -0.56 7.10 14.99
N ALA A 222 -1.45 7.94 15.53
CA ALA A 222 -2.89 7.72 15.43
C ALA A 222 -3.42 7.84 13.99
N ILE A 223 -2.83 8.74 13.21
CA ILE A 223 -3.17 8.95 11.80
C ILE A 223 -2.68 7.78 10.93
N LEU A 224 -1.44 7.34 11.12
CA LEU A 224 -0.82 6.29 10.30
C LEU A 224 -1.39 4.88 10.58
N ASN A 225 -2.07 4.70 11.73
CA ASN A 225 -2.71 3.43 12.09
C ASN A 225 -4.16 3.30 11.60
N ASN A 226 -4.78 4.37 11.08
CA ASN A 226 -6.10 4.32 10.43
C ASN A 226 -5.93 4.01 8.95
#